data_AF-A0A5C1AHN6-F1
#
_entry.id   AF-A0A5C1AHN6-F1
#
_cell.length_a   1.000
_cell.length_b   1.000
_cell.length_c   1.000
_cell.angle_alpha   90.00
_cell.angle_beta   90.00
_cell.angle_gamma   90.00
#
_symmetry.space_group_name_H-M   'P 1'
#
loop_
_entity.id
_entity.type
_entity.pdbx_description
1 polymer ?
#
loop_
_entity_poly.entity_id
_entity_poly.type
_entity_poly.pdbx_seq_one_letter_code
_entity_poly.pdbx_strand_id
1 'polypeptide(L)'
;MTSTQLLVPVSSVGFGTGLVAVFDARTGRELQLSAAGAILKRGVVYLPADALGTAGGLHLARFRGGELAWVAVGDGVEEGVGCAGCAA
;
A
#
# COMPACT_ATOMS: atom_id res chain seq x y z
N MET A 1 1.46 19.48 6.58
CA MET A 1 0.93 18.76 5.40
C MET A 1 0.37 17.44 5.89
N THR A 2 -0.94 17.24 5.81
CA THR A 2 -1.59 15.99 6.19
C THR A 2 -1.22 14.92 5.17
N SER A 3 -0.30 14.00 5.54
CA SER A 3 -0.01 12.81 4.73
C SER A 3 -1.15 11.83 4.93
N THR A 4 -1.98 11.62 3.91
CA THR A 4 -3.02 10.59 3.94
C THR A 4 -2.33 9.24 3.76
N GLN A 5 -2.31 8.42 4.80
CA GLN A 5 -1.78 7.06 4.72
C GLN A 5 -2.83 6.12 4.12
N LEU A 6 -2.39 5.34 3.12
CA LEU A 6 -3.12 4.27 2.48
C LEU A 6 -2.59 2.93 2.97
N LEU A 7 -3.50 2.00 3.23
CA LEU A 7 -3.19 0.59 3.43
C LEU A 7 -3.54 -0.18 2.16
N VAL A 8 -2.53 -0.52 1.37
CA VAL A 8 -2.71 -1.19 0.09
C VAL A 8 -2.66 -2.71 0.29
N PRO A 9 -3.73 -3.46 -0.02
CA PRO A 9 -3.71 -4.91 0.06
C PRO A 9 -2.75 -5.47 -0.99
N VAL A 10 -1.91 -6.41 -0.57
CA VAL A 10 -0.92 -7.01 -1.46
C VAL A 10 -1.43 -8.33 -2.02
N SER A 11 -1.27 -8.52 -3.34
CA SER A 11 -1.76 -9.72 -4.04
C SER A 11 -0.88 -10.94 -3.84
N SER A 12 0.40 -10.75 -3.51
CA SER A 12 1.34 -11.83 -3.21
C SER A 12 2.40 -11.40 -2.21
N VAL A 13 2.68 -12.27 -1.23
CA VAL A 13 3.59 -11.99 -0.12
C VAL A 13 4.62 -13.10 -0.01
N GLY A 14 5.89 -12.76 -0.25
CA GLY A 14 7.03 -13.64 -0.02
C GLY A 14 7.56 -13.46 1.39
N PHE A 15 6.92 -14.07 2.39
CA PHE A 15 7.34 -13.91 3.80
C PHE A 15 8.80 -14.36 4.05
N GLY A 16 9.31 -15.31 3.27
CA GLY A 16 10.70 -15.78 3.37
C GLY A 16 11.75 -14.86 2.73
N THR A 17 11.35 -13.93 1.85
CA THR A 17 12.24 -12.99 1.17
C THR A 17 12.15 -11.58 1.73
N GLY A 18 11.14 -11.30 2.56
CA GLY A 18 10.86 -9.95 3.04
C GLY A 18 10.36 -9.01 1.93
N LEU A 19 9.86 -9.58 0.84
CA LEU A 19 9.36 -8.83 -0.32
C LEU A 19 7.88 -9.12 -0.58
N VAL A 20 7.22 -8.14 -1.17
CA VAL A 20 5.79 -8.11 -1.46
C VAL A 20 5.59 -7.54 -2.85
N ALA A 21 4.68 -8.14 -3.61
CA ALA A 21 4.41 -7.76 -4.99
C ALA A 21 3.15 -6.90 -5.07
N VAL A 22 3.29 -5.64 -5.49
CA VAL A 22 2.16 -4.74 -5.76
C VAL A 22 1.99 -4.60 -7.26
N PHE A 23 0.75 -4.65 -7.72
CA PHE A 23 0.43 -4.47 -9.13
C PHE A 23 0.02 -3.02 -9.41
N ASP A 24 0.70 -2.37 -10.35
CA ASP A 24 0.28 -1.07 -10.87
C ASP A 24 -0.90 -1.28 -11.83
N ALA A 25 -2.09 -0.83 -11.42
CA ALA A 25 -3.34 -1.02 -12.13
C ALA A 25 -3.39 -0.27 -13.48
N ARG A 26 -2.55 0.75 -13.68
CA ARG A 26 -2.53 1.54 -14.92
C ARG A 26 -1.62 0.93 -15.98
N THR A 27 -0.46 0.44 -15.57
CA THR A 27 0.59 -0.07 -16.47
C THR A 27 0.60 -1.59 -16.57
N GLY A 28 -0.07 -2.27 -15.65
CA GLY A 28 -0.07 -3.72 -15.56
C GLY A 28 1.26 -4.31 -15.08
N ARG A 29 2.13 -3.49 -14.48
CA ARG A 29 3.46 -3.93 -14.02
C ARG A 29 3.41 -4.35 -12.57
N GLU A 30 4.10 -5.44 -12.27
CA GLU A 30 4.38 -5.84 -10.90
C GLU A 30 5.59 -5.08 -10.36
N LEU A 31 5.47 -4.58 -9.14
CA LEU A 31 6.50 -3.91 -8.36
C LEU A 31 6.83 -4.78 -7.16
N GLN A 32 8.10 -5.16 -7.03
CA GLN A 32 8.61 -5.88 -5.87
C GLN A 32 9.08 -4.86 -4.85
N LEU A 33 8.41 -4.80 -3.71
CA LEU A 33 8.64 -3.84 -2.64
C LEU A 33 9.09 -4.55 -1.37
N SER A 34 9.72 -3.81 -0.47
CA SER A 34 10.02 -4.31 0.87
C SER A 34 8.73 -4.51 1.67
N ALA A 35 8.61 -5.67 2.32
CA ALA A 35 7.54 -5.96 3.26
C ALA A 35 7.71 -5.24 4.61
N ALA A 36 8.77 -4.43 4.79
CA ALA A 36 9.05 -3.75 6.03
C ALA A 36 7.93 -2.76 6.40
N GLY A 37 7.28 -3.02 7.54
CA GLY A 37 6.14 -2.24 8.01
C GLY A 37 4.79 -2.67 7.40
N ALA A 38 4.75 -3.78 6.67
CA ALA A 38 3.50 -4.40 6.26
C ALA A 38 2.73 -4.93 7.49
N ILE A 39 1.39 -4.89 7.40
CA ILE A 39 0.49 -5.26 8.50
C ILE A 39 -0.43 -6.38 8.00
N LEU A 40 -0.51 -7.49 8.74
CA LEU A 40 -1.50 -8.52 8.48
C LEU A 40 -2.81 -8.17 9.20
N LYS A 41 -3.89 -7.93 8.46
CA LYS A 41 -5.22 -7.64 9.01
C LYS A 41 -6.25 -8.54 8.32
N ARG A 42 -7.02 -9.29 9.11
CA ARG A 42 -8.07 -10.21 8.60
C ARG A 42 -7.58 -11.18 7.51
N GLY A 43 -6.34 -11.66 7.60
CA GLY A 43 -5.75 -12.57 6.62
C GLY A 43 -5.26 -11.90 5.32
N VAL A 44 -5.39 -10.58 5.20
CA VAL A 44 -4.87 -9.79 4.09
C VAL A 44 -3.67 -8.98 4.57
N VAL A 45 -2.58 -8.98 3.80
CA VAL A 45 -1.40 -8.16 4.10
C VAL A 45 -1.59 -6.79 3.47
N TYR A 46 -1.24 -5.76 4.23
CA TYR A 46 -1.36 -4.37 3.84
C TYR A 46 0.01 -3.69 3.88
N LEU A 47 0.31 -2.90 2.85
CA LEU A 47 1.47 -2.02 2.82
C LEU A 47 1.09 -0.58 3.11
N PRO A 48 1.81 0.11 4.01
CA PRO A 48 1.65 1.54 4.20
C PRO A 48 2.22 2.30 2.99
N ALA A 49 1.44 3.23 2.47
CA ALA A 49 1.86 4.15 1.42
C ALA A 49 1.26 5.55 1.64
N ASP A 50 1.90 6.58 1.09
CA ASP A 50 1.34 7.93 1.06
C ASP A 50 0.44 8.09 -0.17
N ALA A 51 -0.78 8.58 0.02
CA ALA A 51 -1.63 9.02 -1.10
C ALA A 51 -1.10 10.34 -1.66
N LEU A 52 -0.78 10.35 -2.95
CA LEU A 52 -0.36 11.57 -3.67
C LEU A 52 -1.46 12.18 -4.53
N GLY A 53 -2.47 11.39 -4.92
CA GLY A 53 -3.58 11.88 -5.72
C GLY A 53 -4.49 10.76 -6.21
N THR A 54 -5.58 11.14 -6.86
CA THR A 54 -6.59 10.22 -7.38
C THR A 54 -6.88 10.51 -8.84
N ALA A 55 -7.12 9.45 -9.63
CA ALA A 55 -7.50 9.57 -11.03
C ALA A 55 -8.29 8.34 -11.46
N GLY A 56 -9.54 8.55 -11.91
CA GLY A 56 -10.38 7.47 -12.44
C GLY A 56 -10.66 6.33 -11.46
N GLY A 57 -10.82 6.63 -10.17
CA GLY A 57 -11.03 5.62 -9.12
C GLY A 57 -9.77 4.89 -8.66
N LEU A 58 -8.59 5.23 -9.20
CA LEU A 58 -7.29 4.76 -8.73
C LEU A 58 -6.61 5.82 -7.87
N HIS A 59 -5.83 5.37 -6.91
CA HIS A 59 -5.02 6.23 -6.05
C HIS A 59 -3.55 6.06 -6.41
N LEU A 60 -2.84 7.19 -6.56
CA LEU A 60 -1.40 7.19 -6.70
C LEU A 60 -0.80 7.06 -5.30
N ALA A 61 -0.16 5.93 -5.06
CA ALA A 61 0.47 5.60 -3.79
C ALA A 61 1.99 5.67 -3.89
N ARG A 62 2.64 6.28 -2.89
CA ARG A 62 4.09 6.25 -2.71
C ARG A 62 4.45 5.33 -1.55
N PHE A 63 5.18 4.26 -1.84
CA PHE A 63 5.63 3.31 -0.83
C PHE A 63 6.87 3.81 -0.09
N ARG A 64 7.20 3.17 1.04
CA ARG A 64 8.37 3.53 1.87
C ARG A 64 9.71 3.49 1.11
N GLY A 65 9.85 2.65 0.08
CA GLY A 65 11.06 2.61 -0.75
C GLY A 65 11.14 3.74 -1.78
N GLY A 66 10.10 4.58 -1.89
CA GLY A 66 10.01 5.68 -2.84
C GLY A 66 9.32 5.31 -4.16
N GLU A 67 9.00 4.02 -4.36
CA GLU A 67 8.28 3.54 -5.53
C GLU A 67 6.86 4.11 -5.58
N LEU A 68 6.39 4.34 -6.80
CA LEU A 68 5.08 4.88 -7.09
C LEU A 68 4.27 3.84 -7.86
N ALA A 69 3.02 3.63 -7.45
CA ALA A 69 2.09 2.78 -8.18
C ALA A 69 0.68 3.37 -8.16
N TRP A 70 -0.05 3.14 -9.25
CA TRP A 70 -1.51 3.31 -9.24
C TRP A 70 -2.17 2.06 -8.67
N VAL A 71 -2.90 2.23 -7.59
CA VAL A 71 -3.61 1.14 -6.91
C VAL A 71 -5.11 1.38 -6.95
N ALA A 72 -5.88 0.31 -7.13
CA ALA A 72 -7.33 0.38 -7.06
C ALA A 72 -7.77 0.44 -5.60
N VAL A 73 -8.62 1.41 -5.27
CA VAL A 73 -9.27 1.50 -3.96
C VAL A 73 -10.61 0.80 -4.08
N GLY A 74 -10.58 -0.52 -3.89
CA GLY A 74 -11.79 -1.35 -3.76
C GLY A 74 -12.19 -1.53 -2.30
N ASP A 75 -13.34 -2.17 -2.05
CA ASP A 75 -13.75 -2.65 -0.73
C ASP A 75 -12.61 -3.47 -0.10
N GLY A 76 -11.90 -2.87 0.86
CA GLY A 76 -10.72 -3.46 1.47
C GLY A 76 -9.50 -2.54 1.55
N VAL A 77 -9.46 -1.43 0.79
CA VAL A 77 -8.48 -0.35 0.99
C VAL A 77 -9.04 0.64 2.00
N GLU A 78 -8.48 0.64 3.21
CA GLU A 78 -8.87 1.61 4.24
C GLU A 78 -8.09 2.92 4.04
N GLU A 79 -8.78 3.98 3.63
CA GLU A 79 -8.24 5.34 3.71
C GLU A 79 -8.24 5.80 5.16
N GLY A 80 -7.07 6.14 5.69
CA GLY A 80 -6.97 6.68 7.04
C GLY A 80 -6.99 5.62 8.14
N VAL A 81 -5.83 5.02 8.38
CA VAL A 81 -5.39 4.84 9.77
C VAL A 81 -4.19 5.76 9.94
N GLY A 82 -4.46 7.06 10.16
CA GLY A 82 -3.51 7.85 10.95
C GLY A 82 -3.28 7.03 12.21
N CYS A 83 -2.03 6.68 12.50
CA CYS A 83 -1.71 5.71 13.53
C CYS A 83 -2.28 6.15 14.90
N ALA A 84 -3.52 5.74 15.21
CA ALA A 84 -4.24 6.03 16.44
C ALA A 84 -3.72 5.14 17.59
N GLY A 85 -2.40 4.98 17.64
CA GLY A 85 -1.68 4.04 18.50
C GLY A 85 -0.16 3.99 18.28
N CYS A 86 0.43 4.78 17.38
CA CYS A 86 1.89 4.96 17.35
C CYS A 86 2.25 5.98 18.43
N ALA A 87 2.12 5.57 19.69
CA ALA A 87 2.75 6.22 20.82
C ALA A 87 4.15 5.63 20.98
N ALA A 88 5.17 6.41 20.61
CA ALA A 88 6.41 6.60 21.34
C ALA A 88 7.15 7.79 20.73
#